data_AF-A0A6B8REI4-F1
#
_entry.id   AF-A0A6B8REI4-F1
#
_cell.length_a   1.000
_cell.length_b   1.000
_cell.length_c   1.000
_cell.angle_alpha   90.00
_cell.angle_beta   90.00
_cell.angle_gamma   90.00
#
_symmetry.space_group_name_H-M   'P 1'
#
loop_
_entity.id
_entity.type
_entity.pdbx_description
1 polymer ?
#
loop_
_entity_poly.entity_id
_entity_poly.type
_entity_poly.pdbx_seq_one_letter_code
_entity_poly.pdbx_strand_id
1 'polypeptide(L)'
;MKSALKSEGKLLLTIMFKHNGIEVEAIPEWVESGREQFDDELIIAYKKTHYNDEESMLYSKLKYQSVKNGQIEKTEIMDFPLRLYEIEEFKSTLKSNGFRNIVVQGVKDGYGEGTFFQVIECSI
;
A
#
# COMPACT_ATOMS: atom_id res chain seq x y z
N MET A 1 -18.92 -6.40 3.22
CA MET A 1 -18.14 -7.46 2.56
C MET A 1 -18.62 -8.87 2.91
N LYS A 2 -18.82 -9.21 4.19
CA LYS A 2 -19.32 -10.53 4.60
C LYS A 2 -20.61 -10.96 3.87
N SER A 3 -21.55 -10.03 3.70
CA SER A 3 -22.83 -10.24 2.99
C SER A 3 -22.71 -10.53 1.48
N ALA A 4 -21.54 -10.28 0.88
CA ALA A 4 -21.30 -10.53 -0.55
C ALA A 4 -20.73 -11.93 -0.84
N LEU A 5 -20.34 -12.68 0.19
CA LEU A 5 -19.83 -14.04 0.04
C LEU A 5 -21.00 -15.03 -0.08
N LYS A 6 -20.99 -15.81 -1.15
CA LYS A 6 -21.87 -16.98 -1.31
C LYS A 6 -21.46 -18.08 -0.34
N SER A 7 -22.32 -19.09 -0.16
CA SER A 7 -21.93 -20.33 0.55
C SER A 7 -20.66 -20.91 -0.06
N GLU A 8 -19.70 -21.32 0.79
CA GLU A 8 -18.35 -21.77 0.41
C GLU A 8 -17.48 -20.70 -0.29
N GLY A 9 -17.90 -19.44 -0.30
CA GLY A 9 -17.13 -18.33 -0.84
C GLY A 9 -15.87 -18.07 -0.02
N LYS A 10 -14.80 -17.68 -0.73
CA LYS A 10 -13.52 -17.30 -0.13
C LYS A 10 -13.26 -15.81 -0.31
N LEU A 11 -12.66 -15.21 0.71
CA LEU A 11 -12.14 -13.85 0.67
C LEU A 11 -10.61 -13.92 0.61
N LEU A 12 -10.04 -13.25 -0.39
CA LEU A 12 -8.59 -13.11 -0.57
C LEU A 12 -8.21 -11.66 -0.27
N LEU A 13 -7.24 -11.47 0.61
CA LEU A 13 -6.80 -10.14 1.08
C LEU A 13 -5.30 -10.00 0.94
N THR A 14 -4.86 -8.96 0.24
CA THR A 14 -3.47 -8.48 0.30
C THR A 14 -3.43 -7.35 1.31
N ILE A 15 -2.53 -7.46 2.30
CA ILE A 15 -2.42 -6.52 3.42
C ILE A 15 -0.97 -6.05 3.53
N MET A 16 -0.80 -4.80 3.94
CA MET A 16 0.50 -4.20 4.19
C MET A 16 0.94 -4.56 5.62
N PHE A 17 2.02 -5.32 5.74
CA PHE A 17 2.54 -5.79 7.03
C PHE A 17 3.77 -5.01 7.45
N LYS A 18 3.98 -4.84 8.77
CA LYS A 18 5.14 -4.14 9.34
C LYS A 18 6.49 -4.77 8.99
N HIS A 19 6.56 -6.09 8.84
CA HIS A 19 7.84 -6.83 8.79
C HIS A 19 8.08 -7.67 7.51
N ASN A 20 7.37 -7.38 6.41
CA ASN A 20 7.53 -8.11 5.14
C ASN A 20 8.60 -7.49 4.21
N GLY A 21 9.77 -7.11 4.74
CA GLY A 21 10.85 -6.53 3.94
C GLY A 21 10.59 -5.11 3.42
N ILE A 22 9.50 -4.48 3.85
CA ILE A 22 9.34 -3.03 3.79
C ILE A 22 10.20 -2.50 4.93
N GLU A 23 11.46 -2.16 4.65
CA GLU A 23 12.12 -1.18 5.50
C GLU A 23 11.22 0.05 5.48
N VAL A 24 10.65 0.37 6.64
CA VAL A 24 9.83 1.57 6.78
C VAL A 24 10.79 2.75 6.82
N GLU A 25 11.44 2.99 5.68
CA GLU A 25 12.41 4.04 5.51
C GLU A 25 11.63 5.35 5.55
N ALA A 26 11.76 6.06 6.67
CA ALA A 26 11.23 7.39 6.80
C ALA A 26 12.02 8.29 5.84
N ILE A 27 11.31 8.91 4.90
CA ILE A 27 11.87 9.90 3.98
C ILE A 27 11.36 11.25 4.48
N PRO A 28 12.08 11.94 5.39
CA PRO A 28 11.59 13.16 6.02
C PRO A 28 11.52 14.35 5.07
N GLU A 29 12.24 14.31 3.96
CA GLU A 29 12.27 15.36 2.94
C GLU A 29 11.61 14.90 1.64
N TRP A 30 11.26 15.85 0.77
CA TRP A 30 10.78 15.49 -0.57
C TRP A 30 11.91 14.90 -1.40
N VAL A 31 11.79 13.62 -1.76
CA VAL A 31 12.72 12.94 -2.66
C VAL A 31 12.00 12.63 -3.96
N GLU A 32 12.64 12.93 -5.09
CA GLU A 32 12.11 12.55 -6.40
C GLU A 32 12.00 11.02 -6.47
N SER A 33 10.80 10.52 -6.73
CA SER A 33 10.50 9.09 -6.86
C SER A 33 10.36 8.64 -8.31
N GLY A 34 10.26 9.59 -9.24
CA GLY A 34 10.15 9.30 -10.67
C GLY A 34 9.88 10.56 -11.48
N ARG A 35 10.11 10.44 -12.78
CA ARG A 35 9.79 11.45 -13.78
C ARG A 35 9.29 10.77 -15.04
N GLU A 36 8.31 11.39 -15.70
CA GLU A 36 7.73 10.86 -16.94
C GLU A 36 7.45 12.01 -17.91
N GLN A 37 7.85 11.86 -19.17
CA GLN A 37 7.63 12.86 -20.22
C GLN A 37 6.36 12.52 -21.00
N PHE A 38 5.46 13.50 -21.14
CA PHE A 38 4.26 13.42 -21.96
C PHE A 38 4.23 14.60 -22.93
N ASP A 39 4.46 14.37 -24.23
CA ASP A 39 4.46 15.40 -25.26
C ASP A 39 5.25 16.67 -24.85
N ASP A 40 4.56 17.77 -24.50
CA ASP A 40 5.10 19.07 -24.09
C ASP A 40 5.24 19.25 -22.57
N GLU A 41 4.98 18.21 -21.80
CA GLU A 41 4.84 18.21 -20.34
C GLU A 41 5.77 17.19 -19.68
N LEU A 42 6.48 17.59 -18.63
CA LEU A 42 7.22 16.70 -17.76
C LEU A 42 6.50 16.59 -16.42
N ILE A 43 6.12 15.38 -16.02
CA ILE A 43 5.62 15.11 -14.67
C ILE A 43 6.77 14.66 -13.79
N ILE A 44 7.01 15.37 -12.70
CA ILE A 44 7.99 14.97 -11.67
C ILE A 44 7.23 14.56 -10.42
N ALA A 45 7.45 13.32 -9.98
CA ALA A 45 6.85 12.75 -8.77
C ALA A 45 7.86 12.81 -7.62
N TYR A 46 7.40 13.27 -6.47
CA TYR A 46 8.15 13.29 -5.22
C TYR A 46 7.39 12.52 -4.14
N LYS A 47 8.12 11.87 -3.25
CA LYS A 47 7.59 11.20 -2.06
C LYS A 47 8.22 11.75 -0.80
N LYS A 48 7.44 11.79 0.27
CA LYS A 48 7.84 12.02 1.66
C LYS A 48 7.09 11.02 2.52
N THR A 49 7.77 10.33 3.43
CA THR A 49 7.15 9.27 4.26
C THR A 49 7.57 9.41 5.71
N HIS A 50 6.63 9.17 6.62
CA HIS A 50 6.88 9.08 8.04
C HIS A 50 6.05 7.96 8.64
N TYR A 51 6.63 7.21 9.56
CA TYR A 51 5.95 6.13 10.24
C TYR A 51 5.73 6.46 11.71
N ASN A 52 4.47 6.36 12.12
CA ASN A 52 4.05 6.45 13.51
C ASN A 52 3.88 5.03 14.05
N ASP A 53 4.79 4.62 14.94
CA ASP A 53 4.77 3.27 15.50
C ASP A 53 3.61 3.04 16.48
N GLU A 54 3.22 4.06 17.25
CA GLU A 54 2.11 3.98 18.22
C GLU A 54 0.79 3.65 17.52
N GLU A 55 0.55 4.28 16.38
CA GLU A 55 -0.67 4.07 15.58
C GLU A 55 -0.52 2.93 14.56
N SER A 56 0.71 2.45 14.35
CA SER A 56 1.07 1.53 13.28
C SER A 56 0.70 2.09 11.90
N MET A 57 0.94 3.38 11.70
CA MET A 57 0.51 4.13 10.51
C MET A 57 1.71 4.66 9.72
N LEU A 58 1.77 4.31 8.44
CA LEU A 58 2.66 4.93 7.46
C LEU A 58 1.93 6.12 6.81
N TYR A 59 2.41 7.31 7.09
CA TYR A 59 1.95 8.54 6.45
C TYR A 59 2.82 8.84 5.24
N SER A 60 2.29 8.61 4.05
CA SER A 60 2.95 8.96 2.80
C SER A 60 2.35 10.23 2.23
N LYS A 61 3.17 11.15 1.76
CA LYS A 61 2.76 12.27 0.91
C LYS A 61 3.37 12.10 -0.46
N LEU A 62 2.53 12.21 -1.48
CA LEU A 62 2.97 12.22 -2.87
C LEU A 62 2.75 13.63 -3.43
N LYS A 63 3.76 14.16 -4.12
CA LYS A 63 3.68 15.46 -4.79
C LYS A 63 4.01 15.27 -6.26
N TYR A 64 3.13 15.76 -7.11
CA TYR A 64 3.31 15.74 -8.56
C TYR A 64 3.45 17.17 -9.05
N GLN A 65 4.47 17.42 -9.87
CA GLN A 65 4.68 18.72 -10.51
C GLN A 65 4.61 18.54 -12.02
N SER A 66 3.73 19.30 -12.65
CA SER A 66 3.66 19.45 -14.10
C SER A 66 4.61 20.58 -14.50
N VAL A 67 5.54 20.27 -15.39
CA VAL A 67 6.57 21.20 -15.88
C VAL A 67 6.43 21.36 -17.38
N LYS A 68 6.18 22.59 -17.84
CA LYS A 68 6.18 22.96 -19.27
C LYS A 68 7.17 24.08 -19.51
N ASN A 69 7.97 23.99 -20.56
CA ASN A 69 9.00 25.00 -20.89
C ASN A 69 9.94 25.35 -19.72
N GLY A 70 10.23 24.39 -18.84
CA GLY A 70 11.07 24.58 -17.65
C GLY A 70 10.39 25.29 -16.48
N GLN A 71 9.10 25.59 -16.56
CA GLN A 71 8.31 26.20 -15.50
C GLN A 71 7.30 25.21 -14.91
N ILE A 72 7.09 25.27 -13.60
CA ILE A 72 6.06 24.48 -12.93
C ILE A 72 4.70 25.14 -13.18
N GLU A 73 3.87 24.49 -13.99
CA GLU A 73 2.51 24.95 -14.31
C GLU A 73 1.52 24.56 -13.20
N LYS A 74 1.69 23.35 -12.64
CA LYS A 74 0.78 22.81 -11.63
C LYS A 74 1.52 21.97 -10.60
N THR A 75 1.05 22.01 -9.36
CA THR A 75 1.46 21.09 -8.30
C THR A 75 0.23 20.48 -7.65
N GLU A 76 0.23 19.15 -7.50
CA GLU A 76 -0.76 18.42 -6.72
C GLU A 76 -0.07 17.66 -5.59
N ILE A 77 -0.67 17.67 -4.41
CA ILE A 77 -0.18 16.94 -3.24
C ILE A 77 -1.30 16.05 -2.72
N MET A 78 -0.98 14.79 -2.46
CA MET A 78 -1.89 13.78 -1.94
C MET A 78 -1.34 13.19 -0.65
N ASP A 79 -2.21 13.04 0.34
CA ASP A 79 -1.92 12.33 1.58
C ASP A 79 -2.45 10.89 1.47
N PHE A 80 -1.57 9.92 1.71
CA PHE A 80 -1.84 8.49 1.66
C PHE A 80 -1.45 7.84 3.00
N PRO A 81 -2.34 7.92 4.00
CA PRO A 81 -2.16 7.20 5.26
C PRO A 81 -2.47 5.71 5.06
N LEU A 82 -1.59 4.84 5.55
CA LEU A 82 -1.71 3.40 5.44
C LEU A 82 -1.40 2.73 6.77
N ARG A 83 -2.33 1.92 7.30
CA ARG A 83 -2.05 1.10 8.49
C ARG A 83 -1.22 -0.11 8.10
N LEU A 84 -0.14 -0.34 8.83
CA LEU A 84 0.68 -1.54 8.74
C LEU A 84 0.28 -2.49 9.86
N TYR A 85 -0.09 -3.71 9.51
CA TYR A 85 -0.56 -4.69 10.50
C TYR A 85 0.54 -5.67 10.89
N GLU A 86 0.44 -6.19 12.11
CA GLU A 86 1.06 -7.47 12.44
C GLU A 86 0.19 -8.62 11.92
N ILE A 87 0.83 -9.71 11.50
CA ILE A 87 0.11 -10.85 10.91
C ILE A 87 -0.89 -11.46 11.88
N GLU A 88 -0.51 -11.63 13.15
CA GLU A 88 -1.38 -12.21 14.17
C GLU A 88 -2.47 -11.24 14.63
N GLU A 89 -2.19 -9.93 14.66
CA GLU A 89 -3.20 -8.90 14.90
C GLU A 89 -4.29 -8.99 13.84
N PHE A 90 -3.92 -9.02 12.55
CA PHE A 90 -4.89 -9.05 11.47
C PHE A 90 -5.69 -10.36 11.43
N LYS A 91 -5.06 -11.50 11.71
CA LYS A 91 -5.78 -12.78 11.89
C LYS A 91 -6.81 -12.69 13.00
N SER A 92 -6.49 -12.04 14.12
CA SER A 92 -7.43 -11.82 15.23
C SER A 92 -8.63 -10.98 14.78
N THR A 93 -8.39 -9.90 14.02
CA THR A 93 -9.45 -9.08 13.42
C THR A 93 -10.38 -9.89 12.50
N LEU A 94 -9.83 -10.78 11.68
CA LEU A 94 -10.65 -11.65 10.82
C LEU A 94 -11.52 -12.61 11.66
N LYS A 95 -10.95 -13.24 12.69
CA LYS A 95 -11.68 -14.14 13.59
C LYS A 95 -12.80 -13.42 14.32
N SER A 96 -12.56 -12.21 14.84
CA SER A 96 -13.57 -11.42 15.56
C SER A 96 -14.73 -10.97 14.66
N ASN A 97 -14.49 -10.85 13.35
CA ASN A 97 -15.53 -10.60 12.34
C ASN A 97 -16.23 -11.89 11.85
N GLY A 98 -15.92 -13.02 12.49
CA GLY A 98 -16.52 -14.32 12.21
C GLY A 98 -16.08 -14.90 10.88
N PHE A 99 -14.84 -14.65 10.46
CA PHE A 99 -14.16 -15.42 9.43
C PHE A 99 -13.41 -16.60 10.05
N ARG A 100 -13.30 -17.68 9.27
CA ARG A 100 -12.71 -18.97 9.64
C ARG A 100 -11.76 -19.46 8.55
N ASN A 101 -11.06 -20.55 8.82
CA ASN A 101 -10.11 -21.18 7.89
C ASN A 101 -9.08 -20.19 7.34
N ILE A 102 -8.51 -19.36 8.22
CA ILE A 102 -7.60 -18.29 7.84
C ILE A 102 -6.24 -18.91 7.49
N VAL A 103 -5.85 -18.81 6.23
CA VAL A 103 -4.58 -19.31 5.70
C VAL A 103 -3.80 -18.13 5.13
N VAL A 104 -2.50 -18.06 5.42
CA VAL A 104 -1.59 -17.09 4.80
C VAL A 104 -0.74 -17.80 3.78
N GLN A 105 -0.74 -17.30 2.55
CA GLN A 105 0.00 -17.87 1.43
C GLN A 105 0.94 -16.82 0.86
N GLY A 106 2.15 -17.24 0.49
CA GLY A 106 3.07 -16.42 -0.30
C GLY A 106 2.74 -16.54 -1.77
N VAL A 107 2.54 -15.42 -2.44
CA VAL A 107 2.34 -15.35 -3.89
C VAL A 107 3.56 -14.68 -4.49
N LYS A 108 4.15 -15.34 -5.48
CA LYS A 108 5.20 -14.78 -6.33
C LYS A 108 4.56 -14.41 -7.68
N ASP A 109 5.02 -13.32 -8.27
CA ASP A 109 4.62 -12.87 -9.61
C ASP A 109 3.12 -12.52 -9.76
N GLY A 110 2.42 -12.25 -8.65
CA GLY A 110 0.97 -12.01 -8.66
C GLY A 110 0.54 -10.61 -9.16
N TYR A 111 1.43 -9.61 -9.07
CA TYR A 111 1.22 -8.25 -9.62
C TYR A 111 2.36 -7.87 -10.57
N GLY A 112 2.78 -8.81 -11.43
CA GLY A 112 3.93 -8.65 -12.32
C GLY A 112 5.18 -9.38 -11.80
N GLU A 113 6.20 -9.48 -12.65
CA GLU A 113 7.39 -10.29 -12.37
C GLU A 113 8.19 -9.78 -11.16
N GLY A 114 8.62 -10.69 -10.31
CA GLY A 114 9.65 -10.48 -9.28
C GLY A 114 9.14 -10.07 -7.89
N THR A 115 7.86 -9.71 -7.72
CA THR A 115 7.37 -9.24 -6.42
C THR A 115 6.69 -10.36 -5.62
N PHE A 116 7.28 -10.72 -4.48
CA PHE A 116 6.66 -11.64 -3.51
C PHE A 116 5.77 -10.85 -2.55
N PHE A 117 4.54 -11.33 -2.32
CA PHE A 117 3.64 -10.75 -1.31
C PHE A 117 2.82 -11.84 -0.62
N GLN A 118 2.28 -11.50 0.54
CA GLN A 118 1.41 -12.39 1.30
C GLN A 118 -0.06 -12.12 0.96
N VAL A 119 -0.83 -13.19 0.77
CA VAL A 119 -2.27 -13.18 0.63
C VAL A 119 -2.88 -13.95 1.80
N ILE A 120 -3.88 -13.36 2.44
CA ILE A 120 -4.70 -14.04 3.43
C ILE A 120 -5.98 -14.53 2.75
N GLU A 121 -6.20 -15.84 2.82
CA GLU A 121 -7.43 -16.50 2.41
C GLU A 121 -8.27 -16.82 3.64
N CYS A 122 -9.57 -16.51 3.62
CA CYS A 122 -10.51 -16.90 4.67
C CYS A 122 -11.93 -17.12 4.13
N SER A 123 -12.79 -17.68 4.97
CA SER A 123 -14.20 -18.01 4.66
C SER A 123 -15.10 -17.63 5.84
N ILE A 124 -16.43 -17.70 5.69
CA ILE A 124 -17.39 -17.42 6.78
C ILE A 124 -17.68 -18.69 7.57
#